data_AF-A0A8S4B257-F1
#
_entry.id   AF-A0A8S4B257-F1
#
_cell.length_a   1.000
_cell.length_b   1.000
_cell.length_c   1.000
_cell.angle_alpha   90.00
_cell.angle_beta   90.00
_cell.angle_gamma   90.00
#
_symmetry.space_group_name_H-M   'P 1'
#
loop_
_entity.id
_entity.type
_entity.pdbx_description
1 polymer ?
#
loop_
_entity_poly.entity_id
_entity_poly.type
_entity_poly.pdbx_seq_one_letter_code
_entity_poly.pdbx_strand_id
1 'polypeptide(L)'
;MYSGAMPQLWAVQGTLRQDRGSRSFLPFMGFWRGAKQEADGMSVSQKCLCCVKYLMFVFNLIFWLGGCGLFGVGAWLSFTQAEFSSLPLSFPSLSAANLLLVAGSITMVTGFLGCLGALKEQRCLLAMFFVILLLLVLTEVTLVVVIRVFHEKMDSNAQAELKDGMKIYTSEPGLKKSWDNVQRMFKCCGVSNTTDWYEVLNGTLPPSCCSVGMDKCDTGWTEPCYEKAKQWLLENIPSVLVFGVCIGVVQILALIFSIQMYCQILYAEKSLD
;
A
#
# COMPACT_ATOMS: atom_id res chain seq x y z
N MET A 1 -73.96 30.47 -3.42
CA MET A 1 -73.50 29.97 -4.74
C MET A 1 -72.27 29.12 -4.48
N TYR A 2 -72.29 27.89 -4.96
CA TYR A 2 -71.44 26.77 -4.56
C TYR A 2 -70.01 26.82 -5.14
N SER A 3 -69.10 26.15 -4.40
CA SER A 3 -67.97 25.28 -4.82
C SER A 3 -66.93 25.72 -5.86
N GLY A 4 -65.65 25.57 -5.50
CA GLY A 4 -64.87 24.44 -6.03
C GLY A 4 -63.47 24.68 -6.62
N ALA A 5 -62.49 24.05 -5.95
CA ALA A 5 -61.28 23.36 -6.47
C ALA A 5 -59.93 24.10 -6.64
N MET A 6 -58.92 23.45 -6.04
CA MET A 6 -57.46 23.60 -6.14
C MET A 6 -56.91 22.40 -7.00
N PRO A 7 -55.60 22.12 -7.07
CA PRO A 7 -54.61 22.46 -8.11
C PRO A 7 -54.16 21.27 -9.02
N GLN A 8 -53.35 21.55 -10.06
CA GLN A 8 -52.61 20.53 -10.82
C GLN A 8 -51.10 20.84 -10.81
N LEU A 9 -50.39 20.19 -9.88
CA LEU A 9 -49.05 19.62 -10.12
C LEU A 9 -49.19 18.58 -11.24
N TRP A 10 -48.27 18.53 -12.21
CA TRP A 10 -47.77 17.33 -12.94
C TRP A 10 -47.05 17.76 -14.22
N ALA A 11 -45.72 17.94 -14.16
CA ALA A 11 -44.79 17.63 -15.26
C ALA A 11 -43.31 17.83 -14.85
N VAL A 12 -42.91 17.22 -13.72
CA VAL A 12 -41.54 16.72 -13.56
C VAL A 12 -41.63 15.21 -13.69
N GLN A 13 -41.35 14.70 -14.89
CA GLN A 13 -40.88 13.33 -15.17
C GLN A 13 -40.93 13.08 -16.68
N GLY A 14 -39.77 12.96 -17.33
CA GLY A 14 -39.75 12.53 -18.73
C GLY A 14 -38.46 12.80 -19.51
N THR A 15 -37.30 12.36 -19.03
CA THR A 15 -36.19 12.03 -19.95
C THR A 15 -35.26 10.96 -19.38
N LEU A 16 -35.84 9.86 -18.88
CA LEU A 16 -35.19 8.56 -19.00
C LEU A 16 -35.46 8.03 -20.41
N ARG A 17 -34.56 8.33 -21.37
CA ARG A 17 -34.39 7.51 -22.57
C ARG A 17 -33.02 6.87 -22.53
N GLN A 18 -33.00 5.73 -21.86
CA GLN A 18 -32.29 4.51 -22.22
C GLN A 18 -31.35 4.62 -23.44
N ASP A 19 -30.07 4.84 -23.17
CA ASP A 19 -29.02 4.45 -24.11
C ASP A 19 -28.38 3.15 -23.60
N ARG A 20 -28.95 2.05 -24.08
CA ARG A 20 -28.52 0.67 -23.86
C ARG A 20 -27.64 0.30 -25.07
N GLY A 21 -26.36 0.69 -25.01
CA GLY A 21 -25.38 0.36 -26.04
C GLY A 21 -23.98 0.72 -25.58
N SER A 22 -23.20 -0.29 -25.18
CA SER A 22 -21.74 -0.25 -24.99
C SER A 22 -21.18 0.89 -24.11
N ARG A 23 -21.40 0.82 -22.79
CA ARG A 23 -20.76 1.71 -21.78
C ARG A 23 -19.70 0.99 -20.94
N SER A 24 -18.80 0.26 -21.58
CA SER A 24 -17.65 -0.36 -20.88
C SER A 24 -16.38 0.49 -20.96
N PHE A 25 -16.33 1.54 -21.79
CA PHE A 25 -15.14 2.40 -21.88
C PHE A 25 -15.49 3.88 -21.68
N LEU A 26 -14.89 4.45 -20.63
CA LEU A 26 -14.76 5.87 -20.27
C LEU A 26 -15.88 6.52 -19.42
N PRO A 27 -16.15 6.02 -18.19
CA PRO A 27 -16.76 6.84 -17.13
C PRO A 27 -15.97 8.13 -16.83
N PHE A 28 -14.67 8.16 -17.19
CA PHE A 28 -13.80 9.33 -17.09
C PHE A 28 -14.29 10.53 -17.92
N MET A 29 -14.58 10.36 -19.21
CA MET A 29 -14.92 11.49 -20.09
C MET A 29 -16.27 12.14 -19.74
N GLY A 30 -17.21 11.37 -19.19
CA GLY A 30 -18.50 11.89 -18.71
C GLY A 30 -18.35 12.78 -17.47
N PHE A 31 -17.48 12.40 -16.53
CA PHE A 31 -17.19 13.19 -15.32
C PHE A 31 -16.60 14.56 -15.67
N TRP A 32 -15.65 14.62 -16.59
CA TRP A 32 -15.03 15.88 -17.03
C TRP A 32 -16.00 16.82 -17.77
N ARG A 33 -16.98 16.26 -18.49
CA ARG A 33 -18.01 17.05 -19.20
C ARG A 33 -19.05 17.61 -18.21
N GLY A 34 -19.42 16.84 -17.18
CA GLY A 34 -20.32 17.29 -16.10
C GLY A 34 -19.68 18.33 -15.17
N ALA A 35 -18.44 18.11 -14.73
CA ALA A 35 -17.71 19.05 -13.86
C ALA A 35 -17.52 20.43 -14.51
N LYS A 36 -17.40 20.48 -15.84
CA LYS A 36 -17.32 21.74 -16.60
C LYS A 36 -18.66 22.49 -16.69
N GLN A 37 -19.78 21.78 -16.67
CA GLN A 37 -21.13 22.38 -16.72
C GLN A 37 -21.62 22.90 -15.35
N GLU A 38 -21.14 22.34 -14.23
CA GLU A 38 -21.48 22.80 -12.88
C GLU A 38 -20.70 24.06 -12.42
N ALA A 39 -19.54 24.36 -13.02
CA ALA A 39 -18.64 25.40 -12.52
C ALA A 39 -19.07 26.85 -12.82
N ASP A 40 -19.87 27.08 -13.87
CA ASP A 40 -20.10 28.42 -14.43
C ASP A 40 -21.18 29.28 -13.73
N GLY A 41 -21.80 28.81 -12.63
CA GLY A 41 -22.88 29.56 -11.95
C GLY A 41 -23.02 29.40 -10.43
N MET A 42 -22.06 28.75 -9.74
CA MET A 42 -22.24 28.27 -8.36
C MET A 42 -21.65 29.19 -7.26
N SER A 43 -22.30 29.20 -6.08
CA SER A 43 -21.82 29.92 -4.87
C SER A 43 -20.45 29.40 -4.39
N VAL A 44 -19.73 30.19 -3.57
CA VAL A 44 -18.41 29.81 -3.02
C VAL A 44 -18.43 28.43 -2.33
N SER A 45 -19.49 28.11 -1.60
CA SER A 45 -19.66 26.80 -0.93
C SER A 45 -19.84 25.64 -1.92
N GLN A 46 -20.55 25.87 -3.02
CA GLN A 46 -20.81 24.86 -4.05
C GLN A 46 -19.56 24.60 -4.91
N LYS A 47 -18.77 25.65 -5.21
CA LYS A 47 -17.46 25.51 -5.87
C LYS A 47 -16.47 24.72 -5.00
N CYS A 48 -16.47 24.96 -3.69
CA CYS A 48 -15.66 24.19 -2.73
C CYS A 48 -16.01 22.70 -2.73
N LEU A 49 -17.30 22.35 -2.74
CA LEU A 49 -17.75 20.94 -2.85
C LEU A 49 -17.27 20.26 -4.14
N CYS A 50 -17.37 20.96 -5.27
CA CYS A 50 -16.91 20.44 -6.56
C CYS A 50 -15.39 20.22 -6.56
N CYS A 51 -14.62 21.18 -6.01
CA CYS A 51 -13.19 21.03 -5.81
C CYS A 51 -12.83 19.83 -4.93
N VAL A 52 -13.53 19.61 -3.82
CA VAL A 52 -13.29 18.47 -2.92
C VAL A 52 -13.54 17.13 -3.63
N LYS A 53 -14.64 17.01 -4.38
CA LYS A 53 -14.94 15.78 -5.17
C LYS A 53 -13.87 15.52 -6.23
N TYR A 54 -13.44 16.57 -6.93
CA TYR A 54 -12.39 16.47 -7.93
C TYR A 54 -11.04 16.08 -7.32
N LEU A 55 -10.62 16.72 -6.23
CA LEU A 55 -9.38 16.40 -5.52
C LEU A 55 -9.41 14.98 -4.98
N MET A 56 -10.53 14.55 -4.39
CA MET A 56 -10.70 13.17 -3.91
C MET A 56 -10.56 12.16 -5.05
N PHE A 57 -11.15 12.43 -6.21
CA PHE A 57 -11.02 11.56 -7.37
C PHE A 57 -9.57 11.48 -7.88
N VAL A 58 -8.92 12.62 -8.11
CA VAL A 58 -7.53 12.67 -8.61
C VAL A 58 -6.58 11.99 -7.62
N PHE A 59 -6.74 12.22 -6.33
CA PHE A 59 -5.92 11.58 -5.31
C PHE A 59 -6.09 10.07 -5.33
N ASN A 60 -7.32 9.55 -5.27
CA ASN A 60 -7.58 8.11 -5.31
C ASN A 60 -7.09 7.46 -6.62
N LEU A 61 -7.10 8.20 -7.73
CA LEU A 61 -6.55 7.73 -9.00
C LEU A 61 -5.03 7.55 -8.93
N ILE A 62 -4.32 8.49 -8.31
CA ILE A 62 -2.87 8.38 -8.09
C ILE A 62 -2.56 7.16 -7.20
N PHE A 63 -3.32 6.95 -6.12
CA PHE A 63 -3.15 5.74 -5.28
C PHE A 63 -3.45 4.46 -6.04
N TRP A 64 -4.47 4.45 -6.88
CA TRP A 64 -4.78 3.29 -7.71
C TRP A 64 -3.63 2.95 -8.67
N LEU A 65 -3.12 3.94 -9.41
CA LEU A 65 -1.98 3.77 -10.32
C LEU A 65 -0.71 3.36 -9.56
N GLY A 66 -0.45 3.99 -8.42
CA GLY A 66 0.66 3.62 -7.54
C GLY A 66 0.53 2.20 -7.01
N GLY A 67 -0.66 1.77 -6.61
CA GLY A 67 -0.97 0.41 -6.17
C GLY A 67 -0.74 -0.62 -7.28
N CYS A 68 -1.17 -0.32 -8.52
CA CYS A 68 -0.85 -1.16 -9.68
C CYS A 68 0.66 -1.25 -9.93
N GLY A 69 1.38 -0.15 -9.79
CA GLY A 69 2.85 -0.12 -9.89
C GLY A 69 3.52 -0.99 -8.82
N LEU A 70 3.15 -0.82 -7.55
CA LEU A 70 3.67 -1.62 -6.43
C LEU A 70 3.36 -3.11 -6.60
N PHE A 71 2.14 -3.44 -7.00
CA PHE A 71 1.74 -4.82 -7.29
C PHE A 71 2.55 -5.40 -8.46
N GLY A 72 2.75 -4.62 -9.53
CA GLY A 72 3.56 -5.03 -10.68
C GLY A 72 5.01 -5.30 -10.32
N VAL A 73 5.64 -4.43 -9.51
CA VAL A 73 7.00 -4.64 -8.99
C VAL A 73 7.05 -5.86 -8.08
N GLY A 74 6.08 -6.02 -7.18
CA GLY A 74 5.97 -7.20 -6.32
C GLY A 74 5.86 -8.50 -7.13
N ALA A 75 5.01 -8.52 -8.16
CA ALA A 75 4.85 -9.66 -9.06
C ALA A 75 6.14 -9.95 -9.83
N TRP A 76 6.78 -8.91 -10.37
CA TRP A 76 8.06 -9.04 -11.06
C TRP A 76 9.14 -9.66 -10.17
N LEU A 77 9.25 -9.19 -8.92
CA LEU A 77 10.17 -9.74 -7.94
C LEU A 77 9.83 -11.18 -7.56
N SER A 78 8.55 -11.53 -7.44
CA SER A 78 8.11 -12.90 -7.15
C SER A 78 8.40 -13.84 -8.31
N PHE A 79 8.16 -13.45 -9.56
CA PHE A 79 8.49 -14.28 -10.74
C PHE A 79 10.00 -14.44 -10.91
N THR A 80 10.76 -13.35 -10.76
CA THR A 80 12.23 -13.41 -10.83
C THR A 80 12.82 -14.27 -9.70
N GLN A 81 12.10 -14.48 -8.59
CA GLN A 81 12.48 -15.44 -7.56
C GLN A 81 12.02 -16.87 -7.90
N ALA A 82 10.81 -17.03 -8.45
CA ALA A 82 10.19 -18.33 -8.75
C ALA A 82 10.86 -19.10 -9.91
N GLU A 83 11.40 -18.40 -10.91
CA GLU A 83 12.15 -19.01 -12.02
C GLU A 83 13.44 -19.72 -11.58
N PHE A 84 13.87 -19.54 -10.32
CA PHE A 84 15.12 -20.10 -9.82
C PHE A 84 14.98 -21.28 -8.84
N SER A 85 13.80 -21.63 -8.32
CA SER A 85 13.57 -22.91 -7.61
C SER A 85 12.10 -23.11 -7.17
N SER A 86 11.61 -24.32 -7.39
CA SER A 86 10.35 -24.86 -6.87
C SER A 86 10.33 -24.91 -5.33
N LEU A 87 9.54 -24.02 -4.74
CA LEU A 87 9.44 -23.69 -3.31
C LEU A 87 8.90 -24.84 -2.44
N PRO A 88 9.52 -25.05 -1.26
CA PRO A 88 8.81 -24.69 -0.05
C PRO A 88 9.72 -23.93 0.91
N LEU A 89 9.68 -22.60 0.85
CA LEU A 89 10.14 -21.76 1.95
C LEU A 89 9.05 -21.78 3.02
N SER A 90 9.28 -22.53 4.09
CA SER A 90 8.51 -22.43 5.33
C SER A 90 8.56 -20.99 5.83
N PHE A 91 7.42 -20.31 5.73
CA PHE A 91 7.16 -18.87 5.92
C PHE A 91 7.50 -17.93 4.73
N PRO A 92 6.75 -18.03 3.62
CA PRO A 92 6.82 -17.08 2.51
C PRO A 92 6.35 -15.66 2.89
N SER A 93 5.63 -15.49 4.00
CA SER A 93 4.79 -14.32 4.28
C SER A 93 5.53 -12.99 4.50
N LEU A 94 6.86 -12.99 4.72
CA LEU A 94 7.64 -11.79 5.06
C LEU A 94 8.71 -11.41 4.01
N SER A 95 8.74 -12.07 2.84
CA SER A 95 9.58 -11.60 1.73
C SER A 95 9.15 -10.21 1.27
N ALA A 96 10.11 -9.33 0.95
CA ALA A 96 9.85 -8.00 0.42
C ALA A 96 8.90 -8.02 -0.80
N ALA A 97 8.99 -9.05 -1.64
CA ALA A 97 8.10 -9.23 -2.79
C ALA A 97 6.64 -9.47 -2.36
N ASN A 98 6.42 -10.30 -1.33
CA ASN A 98 5.07 -10.57 -0.81
C ASN A 98 4.49 -9.36 -0.08
N LEU A 99 5.31 -8.60 0.65
CA LEU A 99 4.88 -7.34 1.25
C LEU A 99 4.45 -6.32 0.17
N LEU A 100 5.21 -6.21 -0.93
CA LEU A 100 4.85 -5.35 -2.06
C LEU A 100 3.56 -5.80 -2.76
N LEU A 101 3.37 -7.12 -2.93
CA LEU A 101 2.14 -7.68 -3.49
C LEU A 101 0.92 -7.39 -2.61
N VAL A 102 1.02 -7.64 -1.30
CA VAL A 102 -0.09 -7.41 -0.36
C VAL A 102 -0.40 -5.92 -0.22
N ALA A 103 0.61 -5.09 0.03
CA ALA A 103 0.43 -3.64 0.15
C ALA A 103 -0.07 -3.02 -1.16
N GLY A 104 0.48 -3.45 -2.31
CA GLY A 104 0.03 -3.03 -3.63
C GLY A 104 -1.41 -3.42 -3.92
N SER A 105 -1.82 -4.64 -3.57
CA SER A 105 -3.21 -5.11 -3.73
C SER A 105 -4.19 -4.30 -2.90
N ILE A 106 -3.87 -4.07 -1.61
CA ILE A 106 -4.70 -3.28 -0.70
C ILE A 106 -4.84 -1.84 -1.22
N THR A 107 -3.73 -1.22 -1.62
CA THR A 107 -3.70 0.16 -2.14
C THR A 107 -4.49 0.27 -3.45
N MET A 108 -4.33 -0.72 -4.35
CA MET A 108 -5.05 -0.79 -5.62
C MET A 108 -6.57 -0.92 -5.39
N VAL A 109 -7.02 -1.85 -4.53
CA VAL A 109 -8.45 -2.03 -4.25
C VAL A 109 -9.04 -0.78 -3.58
N THR A 110 -8.33 -0.21 -2.61
CA THR A 110 -8.78 1.00 -1.89
C THR A 110 -8.89 2.19 -2.83
N GLY A 111 -7.88 2.43 -3.68
CA GLY A 111 -7.90 3.50 -4.68
C GLY A 111 -9.01 3.31 -5.73
N PHE A 112 -9.27 2.07 -6.16
CA PHE A 112 -10.36 1.77 -7.08
C PHE A 112 -11.74 2.05 -6.46
N LEU A 113 -11.97 1.61 -5.22
CA LEU A 113 -13.21 1.87 -4.49
C LEU A 113 -13.40 3.37 -4.23
N GLY A 114 -12.35 4.10 -3.87
CA GLY A 114 -12.39 5.55 -3.71
C GLY A 114 -12.75 6.28 -5.01
N CYS A 115 -12.14 5.88 -6.13
CA CYS A 115 -12.48 6.41 -7.46
C CYS A 115 -13.94 6.13 -7.85
N LEU A 116 -14.40 4.88 -7.71
CA LEU A 116 -15.78 4.52 -8.05
C LEU A 116 -16.80 5.16 -7.11
N GLY A 117 -16.49 5.26 -5.81
CA GLY A 117 -17.32 5.95 -4.82
C GLY A 117 -17.51 7.43 -5.19
N ALA A 118 -16.43 8.10 -5.60
CA ALA A 118 -16.47 9.49 -6.04
C ALA A 118 -17.26 9.66 -7.35
N LEU A 119 -17.11 8.74 -8.32
CA LEU A 119 -17.76 8.84 -9.64
C LEU A 119 -19.23 8.42 -9.65
N LYS A 120 -19.59 7.39 -8.89
CA LYS A 120 -20.93 6.78 -8.92
C LYS A 120 -21.86 7.34 -7.84
N GLU A 121 -21.31 8.07 -6.87
CA GLU A 121 -22.03 8.60 -5.71
C GLU A 121 -22.84 7.51 -4.97
N GLN A 122 -22.32 6.28 -4.98
CA GLN A 122 -22.97 5.14 -4.35
C GLN A 122 -22.53 5.02 -2.90
N ARG A 123 -23.50 5.13 -1.98
CA ARG A 123 -23.29 5.05 -0.53
C ARG A 123 -22.54 3.79 -0.11
N CYS A 124 -22.89 2.63 -0.67
CA CYS A 124 -22.25 1.36 -0.32
C CYS A 124 -20.76 1.35 -0.68
N LEU A 125 -20.37 1.90 -1.84
CA LEU A 125 -18.97 1.97 -2.26
C LEU A 125 -18.17 2.91 -1.34
N LEU A 126 -18.75 4.05 -0.99
CA LEU A 126 -18.12 5.04 -0.12
C LEU A 126 -18.00 4.53 1.33
N ALA A 127 -19.01 3.79 1.82
CA ALA A 127 -18.97 3.14 3.12
C ALA A 127 -17.90 2.04 3.17
N MET A 128 -17.78 1.21 2.14
CA MET A 128 -16.70 0.21 2.06
C MET A 128 -15.31 0.88 2.05
N PHE A 129 -15.13 1.94 1.27
CA PHE A 129 -13.89 2.72 1.27
C PHE A 129 -13.56 3.27 2.66
N PHE A 130 -14.54 3.85 3.36
CA PHE A 130 -14.38 4.34 4.72
C PHE A 130 -13.97 3.22 5.70
N VAL A 131 -14.66 2.08 5.68
CA VAL A 131 -14.37 0.95 6.57
C VAL A 131 -12.97 0.40 6.32
N ILE A 132 -12.56 0.25 5.05
CA ILE A 132 -11.20 -0.22 4.72
C ILE A 132 -10.15 0.76 5.23
N LEU A 133 -10.32 2.08 4.99
CA LEU A 133 -9.39 3.09 5.51
C LEU A 133 -9.31 3.08 7.04
N LEU A 134 -10.45 2.92 7.73
CA LEU A 134 -10.48 2.82 9.18
C LEU A 134 -9.68 1.60 9.68
N LEU A 135 -9.85 0.45 9.03
CA LEU A 135 -9.08 -0.75 9.35
C LEU A 135 -7.58 -0.57 9.09
N LEU A 136 -7.19 0.18 8.06
CA LEU A 136 -5.79 0.50 7.79
C LEU A 136 -5.20 1.36 8.92
N VAL A 137 -5.89 2.42 9.35
CA VAL A 137 -5.46 3.25 10.48
C VAL A 137 -5.30 2.41 11.76
N LEU A 138 -6.27 1.54 12.06
CA LEU A 138 -6.20 0.66 13.22
C LEU A 138 -5.03 -0.33 13.14
N THR A 139 -4.74 -0.84 11.94
CA THR A 139 -3.61 -1.74 11.69
C THR A 139 -2.28 -1.01 11.89
N GLU A 140 -2.15 0.23 11.41
CA GLU A 140 -0.95 1.05 11.61
C GLU A 140 -0.70 1.32 13.10
N VAL A 141 -1.73 1.72 13.84
CA VAL A 141 -1.63 1.94 15.30
C VAL A 141 -1.24 0.65 16.01
N THR A 142 -1.88 -0.47 15.65
CA THR A 142 -1.57 -1.79 16.23
C THR A 142 -0.13 -2.20 15.94
N LEU A 143 0.34 -2.00 14.71
CA LEU A 143 1.71 -2.33 14.31
C LEU A 143 2.73 -1.52 15.12
N VAL A 144 2.50 -0.21 15.28
CA VAL A 144 3.36 0.64 16.12
C VAL A 144 3.38 0.14 17.56
N VAL A 145 2.23 -0.17 18.15
CA VAL A 145 2.16 -0.70 19.53
C VAL A 145 2.89 -2.03 19.66
N VAL A 146 2.67 -2.97 18.74
CA VAL A 146 3.33 -4.29 18.74
C VAL A 146 4.85 -4.15 18.65
N ILE A 147 5.35 -3.31 17.73
CA ILE A 147 6.80 -3.07 17.58
C ILE A 147 7.37 -2.50 18.88
N ARG A 148 6.67 -1.56 19.54
CA ARG A 148 7.16 -0.93 20.78
C ARG A 148 7.16 -1.89 21.97
N VAL A 149 6.13 -2.73 22.11
CA VAL A 149 6.00 -3.66 23.24
C VAL A 149 6.90 -4.88 23.07
N PHE A 150 6.99 -5.44 21.87
CA PHE A 150 7.65 -6.72 21.62
C PHE A 150 9.03 -6.59 20.95
N HIS A 151 9.67 -5.42 21.00
CA HIS A 151 10.93 -5.18 20.27
C HIS A 151 12.03 -6.23 20.57
N GLU A 152 12.27 -6.59 21.83
CA GLU A 152 13.26 -7.61 22.20
C GLU A 152 12.95 -8.98 21.58
N LYS A 153 11.67 -9.36 21.56
CA LYS A 153 11.25 -10.64 20.98
C LYS A 153 11.38 -10.62 19.46
N MET A 154 11.03 -9.49 18.83
CA MET A 154 11.19 -9.27 17.39
C MET A 154 12.66 -9.35 16.99
N ASP A 155 13.58 -8.80 17.80
CA ASP A 155 15.02 -8.86 17.51
C ASP A 155 15.52 -10.31 17.50
N SER A 156 15.18 -11.09 18.52
CA SER A 156 15.56 -12.50 18.60
C SER A 156 14.96 -13.34 17.46
N ASN A 157 13.70 -13.09 17.09
CA ASN A 157 13.01 -13.79 16.02
C ASN A 157 13.61 -13.44 14.66
N ALA A 158 13.91 -12.15 14.42
CA ALA A 158 14.53 -11.69 13.18
C ALA A 158 15.90 -12.33 12.97
N GLN A 159 16.73 -12.42 14.02
CA GLN A 159 18.02 -13.14 13.92
C GLN A 159 17.81 -14.63 13.61
N ALA A 160 16.83 -15.29 14.24
CA ALA A 160 16.52 -16.69 13.98
C ALA A 160 16.05 -16.92 12.53
N GLU A 161 15.17 -16.07 12.01
CA GLU A 161 14.69 -16.13 10.62
C GLU A 161 15.83 -15.91 9.62
N LEU A 162 16.72 -14.95 9.88
CA LEU A 162 17.89 -14.72 9.03
C LEU A 162 18.82 -15.94 9.04
N LYS A 163 19.07 -16.56 10.20
CA LYS A 163 19.87 -17.79 10.31
C LYS A 163 19.22 -18.97 9.59
N ASP A 164 17.90 -19.09 9.64
CA ASP A 164 17.19 -20.12 8.88
C ASP A 164 17.33 -19.90 7.36
N GLY A 165 17.22 -18.65 6.92
CA GLY A 165 17.51 -18.26 5.54
C GLY A 165 18.94 -18.58 5.09
N MET A 166 19.93 -18.54 5.98
CA MET A 166 21.30 -18.94 5.61
C MET A 166 21.39 -20.41 5.20
N LYS A 167 20.58 -21.32 5.75
CA LYS A 167 20.66 -22.77 5.46
C LYS A 167 20.39 -23.11 3.99
N ILE A 168 19.57 -22.29 3.32
CA ILE A 168 19.23 -22.44 1.90
C ILE A 168 20.06 -21.53 0.98
N TYR A 169 21.10 -20.88 1.51
CA TYR A 169 21.99 -19.97 0.76
C TYR A 169 22.61 -20.62 -0.48
N THR A 170 23.02 -21.89 -0.40
CA THR A 170 23.63 -22.60 -1.54
C THR A 170 22.60 -23.06 -2.56
N SER A 171 21.36 -23.30 -2.11
CA SER A 171 20.27 -23.84 -2.92
C SER A 171 19.53 -22.75 -3.71
N GLU A 172 19.36 -21.56 -3.12
CA GLU A 172 18.59 -20.47 -3.71
C GLU A 172 19.49 -19.35 -4.26
N PRO A 173 19.66 -19.22 -5.59
CA PRO A 173 20.59 -18.24 -6.17
C PRO A 173 20.14 -16.79 -5.97
N GLY A 174 18.82 -16.54 -5.89
CA GLY A 174 18.27 -15.22 -5.57
C GLY A 174 18.61 -14.79 -4.14
N LEU A 175 18.51 -15.71 -3.19
CA LEU A 175 18.85 -15.48 -1.80
C LEU A 175 20.36 -15.34 -1.61
N LYS A 176 21.16 -16.17 -2.30
CA LYS A 176 22.62 -16.03 -2.36
C LYS A 176 23.04 -14.63 -2.79
N LYS A 177 22.49 -14.14 -3.90
CA LYS A 177 22.78 -12.79 -4.41
C LYS A 177 22.41 -11.70 -3.40
N SER A 178 21.30 -11.88 -2.68
CA SER A 178 20.83 -10.94 -1.68
C SER A 178 21.76 -10.90 -0.47
N TRP A 179 22.15 -12.06 0.07
CA TRP A 179 23.16 -12.18 1.13
C TRP A 179 24.51 -11.58 0.72
N ASP A 180 24.98 -11.90 -0.48
CA ASP A 180 26.23 -11.36 -1.03
C ASP A 180 26.22 -9.83 -1.08
N ASN A 181 25.08 -9.25 -1.49
CA ASN A 181 24.94 -7.81 -1.61
C ASN A 181 24.91 -7.14 -0.22
N VAL A 182 24.18 -7.70 0.74
CA VAL A 182 24.12 -7.20 2.12
C VAL A 182 25.52 -7.20 2.75
N GLN A 183 26.25 -8.31 2.65
CA GLN A 183 27.59 -8.42 3.23
C GLN A 183 28.59 -7.43 2.62
N ARG A 184 28.56 -7.26 1.29
CA ARG A 184 29.42 -6.28 0.61
C ARG A 184 29.04 -4.84 0.93
N MET A 185 27.74 -4.55 0.99
CA MET A 185 27.21 -3.19 1.25
C MET A 185 27.51 -2.73 2.66
N PHE A 186 27.30 -3.59 3.66
CA PHE A 186 27.49 -3.27 5.07
C PHE A 186 28.88 -3.64 5.62
N LYS A 187 29.73 -4.27 4.80
CA LYS A 187 31.05 -4.79 5.19
C LYS A 187 30.97 -5.63 6.46
N CYS A 188 30.05 -6.57 6.47
CA CYS A 188 29.68 -7.38 7.62
C CYS A 188 29.71 -8.86 7.24
N CYS A 189 29.68 -9.75 8.24
CA CYS A 189 29.64 -11.18 7.97
C CYS A 189 28.89 -11.99 9.03
N GLY A 190 28.00 -12.86 8.53
CA GLY A 190 27.10 -13.66 9.36
C GLY A 190 25.97 -12.82 9.97
N VAL A 191 25.01 -13.48 10.63
CA VAL A 191 23.88 -12.78 11.27
C VAL A 191 24.37 -12.13 12.56
N SER A 192 24.89 -12.95 13.46
CA SER A 192 25.40 -12.55 14.77
C SER A 192 26.92 -12.74 14.86
N ASN A 193 27.49 -13.65 14.08
CA ASN A 193 28.95 -13.88 14.03
C ASN A 193 29.38 -14.56 12.72
N THR A 194 30.66 -14.45 12.34
CA THR A 194 31.25 -15.12 11.17
C THR A 194 31.10 -16.64 11.24
N THR A 195 31.10 -17.20 12.44
CA THR A 195 30.93 -18.64 12.69
C THR A 195 29.57 -19.17 12.23
N ASP A 196 28.56 -18.31 12.08
CA ASP A 196 27.24 -18.69 11.55
C ASP A 196 27.38 -19.31 10.14
N TRP A 197 28.41 -18.94 9.37
CA TRP A 197 28.67 -19.52 8.04
C TRP A 197 29.34 -20.90 8.10
N TYR A 198 30.08 -21.21 9.17
CA TYR A 198 30.79 -22.49 9.25
C TYR A 198 29.84 -23.67 9.35
N GLU A 199 28.70 -23.50 10.01
CA GLU A 199 27.63 -24.52 10.06
C GLU A 199 26.94 -24.73 8.71
N VAL A 200 26.93 -23.71 7.84
CA VAL A 200 26.21 -23.71 6.56
C VAL A 200 27.12 -24.13 5.39
N LEU A 201 28.38 -23.70 5.39
CA LEU A 201 29.34 -23.86 4.29
C LEU A 201 30.52 -24.78 4.67
N ASN A 202 30.31 -25.70 5.61
CA ASN A 202 31.30 -26.70 6.04
C ASN A 202 32.67 -26.10 6.39
N GLY A 203 32.67 -25.08 7.26
CA GLY A 203 33.90 -24.44 7.74
C GLY A 203 34.53 -23.42 6.78
N THR A 204 33.86 -23.04 5.70
CA THR A 204 34.31 -21.98 4.77
C THR A 204 33.45 -20.72 4.88
N LEU A 205 33.96 -19.59 4.38
CA LEU A 205 33.25 -18.31 4.31
C LEU A 205 32.84 -17.99 2.86
N PRO A 206 31.70 -17.32 2.66
CA PRO A 206 31.32 -16.87 1.32
C PRO A 206 32.25 -15.73 0.86
N PRO A 207 32.61 -15.64 -0.44
CA PRO A 207 33.51 -14.59 -0.93
C PRO A 207 33.04 -13.15 -0.68
N SER A 208 31.74 -12.95 -0.49
CA SER A 208 31.10 -11.66 -0.16
C SER A 208 31.41 -11.15 1.26
N CYS A 209 31.80 -12.04 2.16
CA CYS A 209 32.20 -11.75 3.55
C CYS A 209 33.64 -11.18 3.63
N CYS A 210 34.33 -11.05 2.51
CA CYS A 210 35.77 -10.82 2.44
C CYS A 210 36.07 -9.51 1.72
N SER A 211 37.13 -8.80 2.15
CA SER A 211 37.61 -7.63 1.42
C SER A 211 38.19 -8.03 0.07
N VAL A 212 37.85 -7.28 -0.98
CA VAL A 212 38.38 -7.48 -2.34
C VAL A 212 39.91 -7.37 -2.32
N GLY A 213 40.61 -8.42 -2.77
CA GLY A 213 42.08 -8.44 -2.88
C GLY A 213 42.81 -9.49 -2.03
N MET A 214 42.10 -10.37 -1.32
CA MET A 214 42.69 -11.53 -0.64
C MET A 214 42.45 -12.82 -1.43
N ASP A 215 43.50 -13.58 -1.74
CA ASP A 215 43.43 -14.85 -2.50
C ASP A 215 42.72 -15.98 -1.71
N LYS A 216 42.68 -15.87 -0.37
CA LYS A 216 41.94 -16.76 0.53
C LYS A 216 41.24 -15.95 1.60
N CYS A 217 39.94 -16.21 1.78
CA CYS A 217 39.15 -15.57 2.83
C CYS A 217 39.29 -16.34 4.14
N ASP A 218 40.45 -16.21 4.77
CA ASP A 218 40.73 -16.87 6.05
C ASP A 218 40.08 -16.10 7.21
N THR A 219 39.98 -14.77 7.10
CA THR A 219 39.30 -13.89 8.07
C THR A 219 38.30 -12.98 7.37
N GLY A 220 37.01 -13.26 7.54
CA GLY A 220 35.93 -12.38 7.09
C GLY A 220 35.81 -11.09 7.90
N TRP A 221 34.91 -10.19 7.49
CA TRP A 221 34.56 -9.02 8.28
C TRP A 221 34.15 -9.42 9.71
N THR A 222 34.69 -8.73 10.72
CA THR A 222 34.46 -9.06 12.13
C THR A 222 33.09 -8.62 12.65
N GLU A 223 32.38 -7.80 11.88
CA GLU A 223 31.18 -7.11 12.32
C GLU A 223 29.92 -7.88 11.89
N PRO A 224 28.97 -8.13 12.81
CA PRO A 224 27.75 -8.87 12.49
C PRO A 224 26.80 -8.05 11.61
N CYS A 225 26.21 -8.69 10.60
CA CYS A 225 25.32 -8.00 9.67
C CYS A 225 24.03 -7.52 10.32
N TYR A 226 23.51 -8.25 11.30
CA TYR A 226 22.28 -7.85 11.98
C TYR A 226 22.46 -6.52 12.73
N GLU A 227 23.53 -6.36 13.50
CA GLU A 227 23.79 -5.11 14.23
C GLU A 227 24.11 -3.95 13.29
N LYS A 228 24.86 -4.19 12.20
CA LYS A 228 25.11 -3.15 11.18
C LYS A 228 23.80 -2.70 10.52
N ALA A 229 22.92 -3.64 10.17
CA ALA A 229 21.60 -3.33 9.61
C ALA A 229 20.71 -2.59 10.61
N LYS A 230 20.71 -3.02 11.88
CA LYS A 230 19.98 -2.36 12.97
C LYS A 230 20.49 -0.93 13.21
N GLN A 231 21.80 -0.73 13.23
CA GLN A 231 22.41 0.59 13.37
C GLN A 231 22.03 1.49 12.19
N TRP A 232 22.16 0.99 10.96
CA TRP A 232 21.75 1.73 9.76
C TRP A 232 20.27 2.10 9.81
N LEU A 233 19.42 1.19 10.28
CA LEU A 233 17.99 1.46 10.45
C LEU A 233 17.76 2.55 11.50
N LEU A 234 18.44 2.51 12.65
CA LEU A 234 18.30 3.53 13.70
C LEU A 234 18.77 4.92 13.23
N GLU A 235 19.82 4.98 12.42
CA GLU A 235 20.30 6.23 11.81
C GLU A 235 19.28 6.80 10.80
N ASN A 236 18.59 5.93 10.05
CA ASN A 236 17.62 6.30 9.02
C ASN A 236 16.16 6.30 9.50
N ILE A 237 15.89 5.90 10.76
CA ILE A 237 14.55 5.81 11.32
C ILE A 237 13.77 7.12 11.30
N PRO A 238 14.39 8.33 11.43
CA PRO A 238 13.63 9.58 11.36
C PRO A 238 12.94 9.75 10.00
N SER A 239 13.59 9.33 8.91
CA SER A 239 13.01 9.38 7.56
C SER A 239 11.77 8.49 7.46
N VAL A 240 11.84 7.26 7.97
CA VAL A 240 10.72 6.31 7.97
C VAL A 240 9.56 6.85 8.80
N LEU A 241 9.84 7.46 9.96
CA LEU A 241 8.83 8.07 10.81
C LEU A 241 8.11 9.22 10.10
N VAL A 242 8.84 10.09 9.39
CA VAL A 242 8.25 11.17 8.60
C VAL A 242 7.30 10.63 7.54
N PHE A 243 7.71 9.61 6.77
CA PHE A 243 6.82 8.98 5.78
C PHE A 243 5.58 8.36 6.44
N GLY A 244 5.75 7.67 7.58
CA GLY A 244 4.63 7.09 8.33
C GLY A 244 3.63 8.14 8.82
N VAL A 245 4.10 9.27 9.37
CA VAL A 245 3.22 10.37 9.78
C VAL A 245 2.49 10.99 8.59
N CYS A 246 3.17 11.19 7.45
CA CYS A 246 2.55 11.68 6.23
C CYS A 246 1.41 10.76 5.74
N ILE A 247 1.65 9.44 5.76
CA ILE A 247 0.63 8.43 5.40
C ILE A 247 -0.57 8.52 6.36
N GLY A 248 -0.32 8.59 7.67
CA GLY A 248 -1.38 8.73 8.67
C GLY A 248 -2.22 9.99 8.45
N VAL A 249 -1.59 11.16 8.23
CA VAL A 249 -2.30 12.42 7.94
C VAL A 249 -3.17 12.28 6.68
N VAL A 250 -2.63 11.70 5.61
CA VAL A 250 -3.36 11.43 4.38
C VAL A 250 -4.59 10.56 4.63
N GLN A 251 -4.46 9.48 5.41
CA GLN A 251 -5.57 8.59 5.73
C GLN A 251 -6.66 9.30 6.53
N ILE A 252 -6.29 10.12 7.52
CA ILE A 252 -7.26 10.90 8.30
C ILE A 252 -8.01 11.90 7.41
N LEU A 253 -7.32 12.60 6.51
CA LEU A 253 -7.96 13.49 5.54
C LEU A 253 -8.93 12.73 4.63
N ALA A 254 -8.53 11.55 4.15
CA ALA A 254 -9.38 10.71 3.31
C ALA A 254 -10.65 10.23 4.05
N LEU A 255 -10.55 9.89 5.34
CA LEU A 255 -11.70 9.55 6.19
C LEU A 255 -12.65 10.75 6.36
N ILE A 256 -12.11 11.94 6.62
CA ILE A 256 -12.91 13.18 6.75
C ILE A 256 -13.67 13.45 5.45
N PHE A 257 -12.99 13.42 4.30
CA PHE A 257 -13.63 13.66 3.00
C PHE A 257 -14.65 12.58 2.64
N SER A 258 -14.36 11.32 2.96
CA SER A 258 -15.30 10.21 2.75
C SER A 258 -16.60 10.41 3.53
N ILE A 259 -16.51 10.75 4.83
CA ILE A 259 -17.69 11.05 5.66
C ILE A 259 -18.46 12.25 5.14
N GLN A 260 -17.77 13.33 4.76
CA GLN A 260 -18.41 14.54 4.24
C GLN A 260 -19.21 14.23 2.98
N MET A 261 -18.61 13.50 2.04
CA MET A 261 -19.30 13.08 0.81
C MET A 261 -20.46 12.13 1.10
N TYR A 262 -20.31 11.22 2.06
CA TYR A 262 -21.37 10.30 2.47
C TYR A 262 -22.57 11.06 3.05
N CYS A 263 -22.34 11.99 3.97
CA CYS A 263 -23.39 12.82 4.56
C CYS A 263 -24.11 13.71 3.53
N GLN A 264 -23.39 14.22 2.54
CA GLN A 264 -24.00 15.00 1.45
C GLN A 264 -24.94 14.16 0.60
N ILE A 265 -24.53 12.95 0.24
CA ILE A 265 -25.38 11.99 -0.50
C ILE A 265 -26.57 11.55 0.37
N LEU A 266 -26.36 11.37 1.69
CA LEU A 266 -27.42 11.12 2.66
C LEU A 266 -28.50 12.20 2.64
N TYR A 267 -28.06 13.45 2.78
CA TYR A 267 -28.95 14.61 2.80
C TYR A 267 -29.70 14.79 1.47
N ALA A 268 -29.03 14.57 0.34
CA ALA A 268 -29.63 14.70 -0.98
C ALA A 268 -30.80 13.74 -1.19
N GLU A 269 -30.68 12.44 -0.85
CA GLU A 269 -31.83 11.53 -1.00
C GLU A 269 -32.95 11.87 0.00
N LYS A 270 -32.63 12.25 1.24
CA LYS A 270 -33.66 12.64 2.21
C LYS A 270 -34.43 13.90 1.79
N SER A 271 -33.84 14.75 0.97
CA SER A 271 -34.54 15.92 0.40
C SER A 271 -35.44 15.58 -0.80
N LEU A 272 -35.31 14.37 -1.36
CA LEU A 272 -36.12 13.88 -2.47
C LEU A 272 -37.30 13.01 -2.02
N ASP A 273 -37.23 12.44 -0.81
CA ASP A 273 -38.31 11.67 -0.14
C ASP A 273 -39.28 12.58 0.65
#